data_AF-U6RTV5-F1
#
_entry.id   AF-U6RTV5-F1
#
_cell.length_a   1.000
_cell.length_b   1.000
_cell.length_c   1.000
_cell.angle_alpha   90.00
_cell.angle_beta   90.00
_cell.angle_gamma   90.00
#
_symmetry.space_group_name_H-M   'P 1'
#
loop_
_entity.id
_entity.type
_entity.pdbx_description
1 polymer ?
#
loop_
_entity_poly.entity_id
_entity_poly.type
_entity_poly.pdbx_seq_one_letter_code
_entity_poly.pdbx_strand_id
1 'polypeptide(L)' 'MEMNKENFEKLLNQIKASGKPATEWFGKYTHDILMHPDNWWEALAVCEYAIVKKMRNK' A
#
# COMPACT_ATOMS: atom_id res chain seq x y z
N MET A 1 8.47 3.93 15.83
CA MET A 1 7.23 3.25 15.38
C MET A 1 6.14 4.23 14.95
N GLU A 2 6.01 5.41 15.58
CA GLU A 2 4.97 6.41 15.22
C GLU A 2 5.13 6.97 13.79
N MET A 3 6.36 7.23 13.34
CA MET A 3 6.64 7.78 12.00
C MET A 3 6.16 6.88 10.84
N ASN A 4 6.13 5.55 11.03
CA ASN A 4 5.69 4.62 9.99
C ASN A 4 4.17 4.63 9.83
N LYS A 5 3.43 4.94 10.90
CA LYS A 5 1.96 4.98 10.86
C LYS A 5 1.47 6.19 10.07
N GLU A 6 2.01 7.38 10.32
CA GLU A 6 1.65 8.58 9.57
C GLU A 6 2.03 8.46 8.08
N ASN A 7 3.21 7.91 7.79
CA ASN A 7 3.64 7.66 6.40
C ASN A 7 2.74 6.61 5.72
N PHE A 8 2.36 5.55 6.42
CA PHE A 8 1.39 4.57 5.95
C PHE A 8 0.04 5.20 5.62
N GLU A 9 -0.53 5.99 6.52
CA GLU A 9 -1.85 6.61 6.30
C GLU A 9 -1.81 7.63 5.14
N LYS A 10 -0.70 8.36 5.00
CA LYS A 10 -0.48 9.31 3.91
C LYS A 10 -0.36 8.59 2.56
N LEU A 11 0.43 7.52 2.50
CA LEU A 11 0.60 6.69 1.30
C LEU A 11 -0.72 6.00 0.93
N LEU A 12 -1.42 5.41 1.90
CA LEU A 12 -2.71 4.76 1.71
C LEU A 12 -3.76 5.74 1.14
N ASN A 13 -3.81 6.97 1.67
CA ASN A 13 -4.69 8.01 1.13
C ASN A 13 -4.30 8.45 -0.29
N GLN A 14 -3.01 8.57 -0.60
CA GLN A 14 -2.56 8.86 -1.96
C GLN A 14 -2.94 7.75 -2.95
N ILE A 15 -2.75 6.48 -2.58
CA ILE A 15 -3.11 5.33 -3.41
C ILE A 15 -4.64 5.27 -3.59
N LYS A 16 -5.41 5.51 -2.52
CA LYS A 16 -6.88 5.59 -2.57
C LYS A 16 -7.37 6.72 -3.49
N ALA A 17 -6.79 7.90 -3.37
CA ALA A 17 -7.13 9.07 -4.19
C ALA A 17 -6.71 8.91 -5.66
N SER A 18 -5.62 8.18 -5.93
CA SER A 18 -5.14 7.94 -7.29
C SER A 18 -6.12 7.13 -8.15
N GLY A 19 -6.99 6.31 -7.55
CA GLY A 19 -8.01 5.53 -8.28
C GLY A 19 -7.47 4.38 -9.15
N LYS A 20 -6.15 4.31 -9.34
CA LYS A 20 -5.44 3.29 -10.12
C LYS A 20 -5.62 1.87 -9.57
N PRO A 21 -5.60 0.83 -10.40
CA PRO A 21 -5.67 -0.56 -9.92
C PRO A 21 -4.50 -0.89 -9.00
N ALA A 22 -4.75 -1.66 -7.94
CA ALA A 22 -3.72 -2.06 -6.99
C ALA A 22 -2.56 -2.80 -7.67
N THR A 23 -2.83 -3.49 -8.79
CA THR A 23 -1.85 -4.21 -9.61
C THR A 23 -0.74 -3.30 -10.16
N GLU A 24 -1.03 -2.04 -10.49
CA GLU A 24 0.01 -1.07 -10.90
C GLU A 24 0.93 -0.71 -9.73
N TRP A 25 0.39 -0.70 -8.51
CA TRP A 25 1.17 -0.42 -7.31
C TRP A 25 2.02 -1.62 -6.91
N PHE A 26 1.48 -2.84 -6.99
CA PHE A 26 2.25 -4.07 -6.76
C PHE A 26 3.47 -4.21 -7.66
N GLY A 27 3.42 -3.70 -8.91
CA GLY A 27 4.59 -3.67 -9.79
C GLY A 27 5.76 -2.82 -9.27
N LYS A 28 5.49 -1.85 -8.39
CA LYS A 28 6.48 -0.98 -7.75
C LYS A 28 7.11 -1.59 -6.51
N TYR A 29 6.38 -2.46 -5.80
CA TYR A 29 6.85 -3.12 -4.58
C TYR A 29 7.42 -4.49 -4.92
N THR A 30 8.67 -4.49 -5.38
CA THR A 30 9.44 -5.71 -5.62
C THR A 30 9.69 -6.47 -4.32
N HIS A 31 9.99 -7.77 -4.44
CA HIS A 31 10.24 -8.67 -3.32
C HIS A 31 11.28 -8.11 -2.32
N ASP A 32 12.29 -7.39 -2.81
CA ASP A 32 13.25 -6.64 -1.99
C ASP A 32 12.58 -5.64 -1.04
N ILE A 33 11.69 -4.77 -1.54
CA ILE A 33 11.02 -3.75 -0.72
C ILE A 33 10.10 -4.41 0.30
N LEU A 34 9.47 -5.53 -0.05
CA LEU A 34 8.65 -6.33 0.86
C LEU A 34 9.46 -6.99 1.98
N MET A 35 10.71 -7.36 1.71
CA MET A 35 11.61 -8.02 2.67
C MET A 35 12.42 -7.03 3.52
N HIS A 36 12.40 -5.74 3.19
CA HIS A 36 13.05 -4.71 3.99
C HIS A 36 12.25 -4.36 5.25
N PRO A 37 12.81 -4.57 6.46
CA PRO A 37 12.12 -4.36 7.73
C PRO A 37 11.84 -2.87 8.04
N ASP A 38 12.45 -1.94 7.32
CA ASP A 38 12.16 -0.51 7.41
C ASP A 38 11.01 -0.04 6.51
N ASN A 39 10.70 -0.82 5.46
CA ASN A 39 9.73 -0.45 4.42
C ASN A 39 8.46 -1.33 4.43
N TRP A 40 8.33 -2.20 5.44
CA TRP A 40 7.18 -3.11 5.63
C TRP A 40 5.82 -2.40 5.61
N TRP A 41 5.76 -1.12 6.01
CA TRP A 41 4.54 -0.33 6.05
C TRP A 41 4.06 0.08 4.65
N GLU A 42 4.96 0.24 3.68
CA GLU A 42 4.58 0.53 2.29
C GLU A 42 3.85 -0.66 1.65
N ALA A 43 4.37 -1.86 1.90
CA ALA A 43 3.76 -3.12 1.52
C ALA A 43 2.34 -3.25 2.09
N LEU A 44 2.19 -2.96 3.38
CA LEU A 44 0.92 -3.03 4.08
C LEU A 44 -0.11 -2.08 3.47
N ALA A 45 0.27 -0.85 3.10
CA ALA A 45 -0.65 0.14 2.52
C ALA A 45 -1.25 -0.33 1.19
N VAL A 46 -0.44 -0.99 0.38
CA VAL A 46 -0.86 -1.49 -0.94
C VAL A 46 -1.76 -2.71 -0.80
N CYS A 47 -1.42 -3.61 0.13
CA CYS A 47 -2.26 -4.76 0.48
C CYS A 47 -3.63 -4.31 0.99
N GLU A 48 -3.69 -3.36 1.93
CA GLU A 48 -4.93 -2.78 2.44
C GLU A 48 -5.77 -2.14 1.33
N TYR A 49 -5.13 -1.35 0.45
CA TYR A 49 -5.82 -0.78 -0.70
C TYR A 49 -6.40 -1.85 -1.63
N ALA A 50 -5.64 -2.90 -1.91
CA ALA A 50 -6.07 -4.00 -2.77
C ALA A 50 -7.29 -4.75 -2.19
N ILE A 51 -7.28 -5.00 -0.89
CA ILE A 51 -8.39 -5.63 -0.16
C ILE A 51 -9.64 -4.75 -0.23
N VAL A 52 -9.52 -3.45 0.06
CA VAL A 52 -10.65 -2.49 -0.01
C VAL A 52 -11.24 -2.43 -1.42
N LYS A 53 -10.42 -2.43 -2.46
CA LYS A 53 -10.91 -2.37 -3.85
C LYS A 53 -11.56 -3.69 -4.30
N LYS A 54 -11.08 -4.84 -3.80
CA LYS A 54 -11.71 -6.15 -4.01
C LYS A 54 -13.10 -6.21 -3.37
N MET A 55 -13.25 -5.65 -2.16
CA MET A 55 -14.53 -5.60 -1.43
C MET A 55 -15.55 -4.65 -2.06
N ARG A 56 -15.12 -3.58 -2.74
CA ARG A 56 -16.01 -2.60 -3.37
C ARG A 56 -16.57 -3.04 -4.74
N ASN A 57 -16.04 -4.12 -5.33
CA ASN A 57 -16.52 -4.69 -6.60
C ASN A 57 -17.41 -5.93 -6.42
N LYS A 58 -17.89 -6.20 -5.20
CA LYS A 58 -18.83 -7.28 -4.89
C LYS A 58 -20.15 -6.69 -4.41
#